data_AF-A0A8T5LY55-F1
#
_entry.id   AF-A0A8T5LY55-F1
#
_cell.length_a   1.000
_cell.length_b   1.000
_cell.length_c   1.000
_cell.angle_alpha   90.00
_cell.angle_beta   90.00
_cell.angle_gamma   90.00
#
_symmetry.space_group_name_H-M   'P 1'
#
loop_
_entity.id
_entity.type
_entity.pdbx_description
1 polymer ?
#
loop_
_entity_poly.entity_id
_entity_poly.type
_entity_poly.pdbx_seq_one_letter_code
_entity_poly.pdbx_strand_id
1 'polypeptide(L)'
;MKQSMKAIRVGKVTINMGVGAPGDELERAQTIMKQIVGTKGIQTKAKVRLPTWEIRPGLPIGVKVTLRKQKAVDFLKRALTAKENCLKKSCFDGRGNFGFGIPEYIDLPEIKYDPQLGVRGLDVLVSLERPGYRISKRKQCKTKIGMKQVISKEKAMQFMTEEFGVTLDG
;
A
#
# COMPACT_ATOMS: atom_id res chain seq x y z
N MET A 1 13.31 -15.02 -24.51
CA MET A 1 13.21 -13.60 -24.95
C MET A 1 12.26 -12.85 -24.01
N LYS A 2 12.78 -12.06 -23.05
CA LYS A 2 11.96 -11.34 -22.05
C LYS A 2 11.19 -10.23 -22.79
N GLN A 3 9.88 -10.39 -23.01
CA GLN A 3 9.10 -9.37 -23.70
C GLN A 3 9.01 -8.10 -22.85
N SER A 4 9.76 -7.06 -23.22
CA SER A 4 9.86 -5.78 -22.50
C SER A 4 8.49 -5.17 -22.14
N MET A 5 7.51 -5.26 -23.05
CA MET A 5 6.15 -4.71 -22.86
C MET A 5 5.24 -5.52 -21.92
N LYS A 6 5.65 -6.73 -21.53
CA LYS A 6 4.93 -7.59 -20.56
C LYS A 6 5.59 -7.63 -19.19
N ALA A 7 6.72 -6.95 -19.01
CA ALA A 7 7.41 -6.86 -17.73
C ALA A 7 6.47 -6.29 -16.66
N ILE A 8 6.42 -6.95 -15.51
CA ILE A 8 5.68 -6.50 -14.33
C ILE A 8 6.56 -5.51 -13.57
N ARG A 9 5.96 -4.44 -13.06
CA ARG A 9 6.62 -3.50 -12.17
C ARG A 9 5.69 -3.07 -11.05
N VAL A 10 6.28 -2.60 -9.95
CA VAL A 10 5.54 -1.93 -8.88
C VAL A 10 5.04 -0.57 -9.39
N GLY A 11 3.72 -0.43 -9.55
CA GLY A 11 3.09 0.80 -10.04
C GLY A 11 2.97 1.87 -8.95
N LYS A 12 2.52 1.45 -7.77
CA LYS A 12 2.47 2.27 -6.56
C LYS A 12 2.38 1.38 -5.32
N VAL A 13 2.84 1.92 -4.20
CA VAL A 13 2.55 1.39 -2.87
C VAL A 13 1.74 2.45 -2.13
N THR A 14 0.60 2.06 -1.59
CA THR A 14 -0.27 2.92 -0.79
C THR A 14 -0.19 2.45 0.65
N ILE A 15 0.20 3.35 1.54
CA ILE A 15 0.29 3.10 2.97
C ILE A 15 -0.91 3.83 3.58
N ASN A 16 -1.69 3.12 4.38
CA ASN A 16 -2.87 3.66 5.02
C ASN A 16 -2.81 3.40 6.53
N MET A 17 -3.19 4.40 7.31
CA MET A 17 -3.37 4.29 8.75
C MET A 17 -4.77 4.82 9.09
N GLY A 18 -5.63 3.92 9.56
CA GLY A 18 -6.93 4.27 10.12
C GLY A 18 -6.77 4.70 11.56
N VAL A 19 -7.20 5.91 11.90
CA VAL A 19 -7.16 6.44 13.26
C VAL A 19 -8.52 6.32 13.93
N GLY A 20 -9.61 6.53 13.19
CA GLY A 20 -10.97 6.39 13.71
C GLY A 20 -11.49 7.67 14.39
N ALA A 21 -10.60 8.53 14.87
CA ALA A 21 -10.93 9.77 15.55
C ALA A 21 -10.28 11.02 14.91
N PRO A 22 -10.92 12.20 14.99
CA PRO A 22 -10.27 13.48 14.69
C PRO A 22 -9.39 13.94 15.87
N GLY A 23 -8.57 14.98 15.64
CA GLY A 23 -7.79 15.64 16.70
C GLY A 23 -6.34 15.14 16.81
N ASP A 24 -5.79 15.16 18.03
CA ASP A 24 -4.38 14.89 18.33
C ASP A 24 -3.91 13.54 17.79
N GLU A 25 -4.76 12.53 17.83
CA GLU A 25 -4.42 11.21 17.32
C GLU A 25 -4.11 11.22 15.81
N LEU A 26 -4.82 12.05 15.05
CA LEU A 26 -4.60 12.20 13.62
C LEU A 26 -3.28 12.90 13.36
N GLU A 27 -2.90 13.87 14.19
CA GLU A 27 -1.62 14.55 14.11
C GLU A 27 -0.46 13.60 14.44
N ARG A 28 -0.59 12.78 15.47
CA ARG A 28 0.37 11.70 15.78
C ARG A 28 0.53 10.75 14.59
N ALA A 29 -0.57 10.32 13.98
CA ALA A 29 -0.52 9.48 12.77
C ALA A 29 0.19 10.16 11.59
N GLN A 30 0.04 11.47 11.42
CA GLN A 30 0.79 12.22 10.41
C GLN A 30 2.28 12.27 10.71
N THR A 31 2.65 12.44 11.98
CA THR A 31 4.04 12.44 12.43
C THR A 31 4.68 11.08 12.20
N ILE A 32 4.00 9.98 12.57
CA ILE A 32 4.46 8.61 12.30
C ILE A 32 4.64 8.40 10.80
N MET A 33 3.66 8.78 9.97
CA MET A 33 3.77 8.66 8.51
C MET A 33 4.95 9.46 7.93
N LYS A 34 5.22 10.63 8.50
CA LYS A 34 6.37 11.45 8.12
C LYS A 34 7.69 10.79 8.54
N GLN A 35 7.77 10.14 9.69
CA GLN A 35 8.95 9.39 10.12
C GLN A 35 9.19 8.16 9.23
N ILE A 36 8.15 7.39 8.90
CA ILE A 36 8.27 6.19 8.05
C ILE A 36 8.74 6.55 6.63
N VAL A 37 8.08 7.54 6.02
CA VAL A 37 8.18 7.79 4.56
C VAL A 37 8.97 9.05 4.20
N GLY A 38 9.17 9.96 5.16
CA GLY A 38 9.80 11.27 4.94
C GLY A 38 8.88 12.33 4.34
N THR A 39 7.61 12.01 4.06
CA THR A 39 6.63 12.93 3.46
C THR A 39 5.38 13.04 4.29
N LYS A 40 4.77 14.23 4.36
CA LYS A 40 3.49 14.43 5.04
C LYS A 40 2.37 13.66 4.31
N GLY A 41 1.67 12.82 5.06
CA GLY A 41 0.51 12.09 4.54
C GLY A 41 -0.71 12.96 4.32
N ILE A 42 -1.60 12.50 3.44
CA ILE A 42 -2.87 13.16 3.13
C ILE A 42 -3.93 12.63 4.08
N GLN A 43 -4.70 13.53 4.69
CA GLN A 43 -5.85 13.17 5.53
C GLN A 43 -6.99 12.59 4.68
N THR A 44 -7.56 11.47 5.12
CA THR A 44 -8.76 10.88 4.54
C THR A 44 -9.98 11.36 5.32
N LYS A 45 -11.01 11.79 4.58
CA LYS A 45 -12.27 12.27 5.15
C LYS A 45 -13.33 11.17 5.09
N ALA A 46 -14.18 11.12 6.12
CA ALA A 46 -15.34 10.26 6.17
C ALA A 46 -16.32 10.60 5.03
N LYS A 47 -16.92 9.58 4.43
CA LYS A 47 -17.99 9.75 3.43
C LYS A 47 -19.37 9.42 3.97
N VAL A 48 -19.44 8.51 4.94
CA VAL A 48 -20.69 7.96 5.49
C VAL A 48 -20.81 8.41 6.95
N ARG A 49 -22.04 8.66 7.40
CA ARG A 49 -22.34 8.93 8.81
C ARG A 49 -22.50 7.61 9.56
N LEU A 50 -21.75 7.44 10.65
CA LEU A 50 -21.80 6.24 11.49
C LEU A 50 -21.86 6.68 12.96
N PRO A 51 -23.06 6.74 13.57
CA PRO A 51 -23.23 7.23 14.94
C PRO A 51 -22.49 6.40 15.99
N THR A 52 -22.35 5.09 15.79
CA THR A 52 -21.64 4.18 16.71
C THR A 52 -20.19 4.57 16.95
N TRP A 53 -19.56 5.22 15.96
CA TRP A 53 -18.19 5.70 16.05
C TRP A 53 -18.12 7.24 16.06
N GLU A 54 -19.26 7.91 16.27
CA GLU A 54 -19.37 9.38 16.25
C GLU A 54 -18.89 10.02 14.93
N ILE A 55 -18.90 9.25 13.84
CA ILE A 55 -18.39 9.69 12.54
C ILE A 55 -19.46 10.46 11.79
N ARG A 56 -19.10 11.67 11.37
CA ARG A 56 -19.87 12.54 10.49
C ARG A 56 -19.17 12.75 9.14
N PRO A 57 -19.92 12.87 8.02
CA PRO A 57 -19.32 13.09 6.71
C PRO A 57 -18.41 14.33 6.70
N GLY A 58 -17.26 14.23 6.04
CA GLY A 58 -16.26 15.31 5.99
C GLY A 58 -15.26 15.32 7.15
N LEU A 59 -15.48 14.54 8.20
CA LEU A 59 -14.56 14.43 9.34
C LEU A 59 -13.25 13.74 8.91
N PRO A 60 -12.07 14.25 9.27
CA PRO A 60 -10.80 13.59 8.98
C PRO A 60 -10.58 12.41 9.95
N ILE A 61 -10.33 11.21 9.41
CA ILE A 61 -10.35 9.94 10.17
C ILE A 61 -9.06 9.13 10.00
N GLY A 62 -8.26 9.41 8.98
CA GLY A 62 -7.05 8.65 8.74
C GLY A 62 -6.05 9.40 7.91
N VAL A 63 -4.90 8.76 7.71
CA VAL A 63 -3.79 9.30 6.94
C VAL A 63 -3.36 8.26 5.93
N LYS A 64 -3.13 8.70 4.69
CA LYS A 64 -2.55 7.85 3.66
C LYS A 64 -1.40 8.53 2.93
N VAL A 65 -0.45 7.72 2.49
CA VAL A 65 0.65 8.13 1.62
C VAL A 65 0.68 7.20 0.40
N THR A 66 0.97 7.75 -0.78
CA THR A 66 1.19 6.94 -1.98
C THR A 66 2.58 7.15 -2.52
N LEU A 67 3.38 6.09 -2.49
CA LEU A 67 4.72 6.02 -3.04
C LEU A 67 4.71 5.45 -4.45
N ARG A 68 5.66 5.90 -5.27
CA ARG A 68 5.87 5.45 -6.66
C ARG A 68 7.36 5.38 -6.97
N LYS A 69 7.71 4.70 -8.07
CA LYS A 69 9.10 4.55 -8.55
C LYS A 69 9.99 3.91 -7.46
N GLN A 70 11.25 4.33 -7.36
CA GLN A 70 12.24 3.77 -6.46
C GLN A 70 11.79 3.78 -5.00
N LYS A 71 11.26 4.91 -4.51
CA LYS A 71 10.74 5.02 -3.13
C LYS A 71 9.70 3.95 -2.77
N ALA A 72 8.89 3.53 -3.73
CA ALA A 72 7.91 2.47 -3.51
C ALA A 72 8.56 1.09 -3.38
N VAL A 73 9.59 0.82 -4.19
CA VAL A 73 10.33 -0.45 -4.17
C VAL A 73 11.14 -0.54 -2.88
N ASP A 74 11.81 0.53 -2.47
CA ASP A 74 12.61 0.57 -1.24
C ASP A 74 11.73 0.39 -0.01
N PHE A 75 10.58 1.09 0.05
CA PHE A 75 9.62 0.90 1.13
C PHE A 75 9.02 -0.50 1.14
N LEU A 76 8.71 -1.08 -0.03
CA LEU A 76 8.18 -2.43 -0.11
C LEU A 76 9.16 -3.46 0.45
N LYS A 77 10.46 -3.33 0.16
CA LYS A 77 11.49 -4.21 0.72
C LYS A 77 11.50 -4.14 2.26
N ARG A 78 11.50 -2.93 2.82
CA ARG A 78 11.43 -2.70 4.27
C ARG A 78 10.17 -3.30 4.90
N ALA A 79 9.02 -3.10 4.25
CA ALA A 79 7.74 -3.62 4.71
C ALA A 79 7.63 -5.15 4.64
N LEU A 80 8.28 -5.79 3.66
CA LEU A 80 8.34 -7.25 3.56
C LEU A 80 9.25 -7.85 4.63
N THR A 81 10.34 -7.19 4.99
CA THR A 81 11.21 -7.62 6.10
C THR A 81 10.46 -7.64 7.44
N ALA A 82 9.61 -6.63 7.69
CA ALA A 82 8.74 -6.59 8.88
C ALA A 82 7.75 -7.78 8.96
N LYS A 83 7.56 -8.50 7.85
CA LYS A 83 6.68 -9.66 7.75
C LYS A 83 7.46 -10.95 7.43
N GLU A 84 8.75 -10.96 7.72
CA GLU A 84 9.64 -12.11 7.49
C GLU A 84 9.66 -12.60 6.03
N ASN A 85 9.31 -11.72 5.09
CA ASN A 85 9.11 -12.04 3.67
C ASN A 85 8.03 -13.11 3.40
N CYS A 86 7.09 -13.33 4.33
CA CYS A 86 6.01 -14.31 4.20
C CYS A 86 4.68 -13.63 3.77
N LEU A 87 4.10 -14.03 2.64
CA LEU A 87 2.77 -13.56 2.20
C LEU A 87 1.79 -14.73 2.02
N LYS A 88 0.56 -14.58 2.52
CA LYS A 88 -0.49 -15.56 2.25
C LYS A 88 -0.98 -15.43 0.82
N LYS A 89 -1.35 -16.56 0.19
CA LYS A 89 -1.96 -16.55 -1.16
C LYS A 89 -3.27 -15.76 -1.19
N SER A 90 -4.00 -15.67 -0.08
CA SER A 90 -5.23 -14.89 0.06
C SER A 90 -5.02 -13.38 -0.04
N CYS A 91 -3.80 -12.87 0.22
CA CYS A 91 -3.47 -11.46 0.11
C CYS A 91 -3.49 -10.92 -1.33
N PHE A 92 -3.44 -11.79 -2.33
CA PHE A 92 -3.40 -11.42 -3.75
C PHE A 92 -4.81 -11.41 -4.37
N ASP A 93 -5.12 -10.34 -5.09
CA ASP A 93 -6.38 -10.16 -5.81
C ASP A 93 -6.35 -10.83 -7.20
N GLY A 94 -7.51 -10.89 -7.86
CA GLY A 94 -7.65 -11.46 -9.20
C GLY A 94 -6.99 -10.63 -10.32
N ARG A 95 -6.48 -9.42 -10.02
CA ARG A 95 -5.82 -8.50 -10.96
C ARG A 95 -4.32 -8.35 -10.69
N GLY A 96 -3.76 -9.19 -9.81
CA GLY A 96 -2.35 -9.23 -9.47
C GLY A 96 -1.89 -8.13 -8.51
N ASN A 97 -2.79 -7.35 -7.90
CA ASN A 97 -2.45 -6.50 -6.76
C ASN A 97 -2.49 -7.33 -5.48
N PHE A 98 -1.87 -6.82 -4.43
CA PHE A 98 -1.92 -7.45 -3.13
C PHE A 98 -1.85 -6.43 -2.02
N GLY A 99 -2.23 -6.85 -0.82
CA GLY A 99 -2.10 -6.04 0.37
C GLY A 99 -1.85 -6.90 1.61
N PHE A 100 -1.20 -6.30 2.58
CA PHE A 100 -0.95 -6.90 3.89
C PHE A 100 -0.95 -5.81 4.97
N GLY A 101 -1.30 -6.20 6.18
CA GLY A 101 -1.20 -5.35 7.36
C GLY A 101 0.12 -5.59 8.08
N ILE A 102 0.66 -4.52 8.66
CA ILE A 102 1.72 -4.55 9.66
C ILE A 102 1.05 -4.10 10.96
N PRO A 103 1.04 -4.94 12.02
CA PRO A 103 0.31 -4.64 13.25
C PRO A 103 0.93 -3.45 13.99
N GLU A 104 2.25 -3.30 13.94
CA GLU A 104 2.97 -2.22 14.61
C GLU A 104 3.98 -1.56 13.66
N TYR A 105 3.96 -0.23 13.57
CA TYR A 105 4.94 0.49 12.73
C TYR A 105 6.39 0.32 13.20
N ILE A 106 6.62 -0.15 14.44
CA ILE A 106 7.94 -0.36 15.04
C ILE A 106 8.62 -1.59 14.41
N ASP A 107 7.84 -2.54 13.89
CA ASP A 107 8.35 -3.71 13.17
C ASP A 107 9.06 -3.32 11.86
N LEU A 108 8.83 -2.09 11.37
CA LEU A 108 9.56 -1.58 10.24
C LEU A 108 11.03 -1.30 10.62
N PRO A 109 11.98 -1.76 9.81
CA PRO A 109 13.38 -1.47 10.05
C PRO A 109 13.63 0.04 10.00
N GLU A 110 14.55 0.50 10.86
CA GLU A 110 15.03 1.89 11.02
C GLU A 110 14.16 2.81 11.90
N ILE A 111 12.99 2.37 12.37
CA ILE A 111 12.09 3.23 13.15
C ILE A 111 12.28 2.97 14.64
N LYS A 112 12.51 4.04 15.41
CA LYS A 112 12.58 3.98 16.87
C LYS A 112 11.19 4.20 17.46
N TYR A 113 10.92 3.51 18.57
CA TYR A 113 9.73 3.74 19.37
C TYR A 113 9.75 5.14 20.00
N ASP A 114 8.61 5.84 19.88
CA ASP A 114 8.36 7.09 20.58
C ASP A 114 7.13 6.91 21.48
N PRO A 115 7.29 6.98 22.82
CA PRO A 115 6.19 6.85 23.77
C PRO A 115 5.05 7.85 23.53
N GLN A 116 5.33 9.03 22.96
CA GLN A 116 4.30 10.04 22.71
C GLN A 116 3.37 9.67 21.56
N LEU A 117 3.85 8.86 20.61
CA LEU A 117 3.11 8.50 19.40
C LEU A 117 2.22 7.26 19.59
N GLY A 118 2.53 6.44 20.60
CA GLY A 118 1.84 5.17 20.85
C GLY A 118 2.17 4.10 19.81
N VAL A 119 1.59 2.90 19.96
CA VAL A 119 1.71 1.78 19.01
C VAL A 119 0.59 1.86 17.98
N ARG A 120 0.90 1.60 16.71
CA ARG A 120 -0.11 1.72 15.64
C ARG A 120 0.17 0.82 14.44
N GLY A 121 -0.91 0.27 13.88
CA GLY A 121 -0.87 -0.54 12.67
C GLY A 121 -0.87 0.27 11.38
N LEU A 122 -0.43 -0.40 10.31
CA LEU A 122 -0.33 0.12 8.96
C LEU A 122 -0.88 -0.90 7.97
N ASP A 123 -1.70 -0.44 7.02
CA ASP A 123 -2.07 -1.23 5.86
C ASP A 123 -1.20 -0.86 4.67
N VAL A 124 -0.55 -1.85 4.06
CA VAL A 124 0.26 -1.69 2.86
C VAL A 124 -0.45 -2.33 1.68
N LEU A 125 -0.84 -1.51 0.71
CA LEU A 125 -1.47 -1.95 -0.54
C LEU A 125 -0.56 -1.70 -1.73
N VAL A 126 -0.21 -2.76 -2.46
CA VAL A 126 0.70 -2.73 -3.59
C VAL A 126 -0.07 -2.95 -4.88
N SER A 127 0.05 -2.01 -5.82
CA SER A 127 -0.50 -2.16 -7.16
C SER A 127 0.58 -2.52 -8.16
N LEU A 128 0.47 -3.69 -8.78
CA LEU A 128 1.35 -4.12 -9.86
C LEU A 128 0.79 -3.64 -11.21
N GLU A 129 1.69 -3.20 -12.09
CA GLU A 129 1.30 -2.68 -13.41
C GLU A 129 2.27 -3.19 -14.48
N ARG A 130 1.77 -3.33 -15.70
CA ARG A 130 2.61 -3.47 -16.90
C ARG A 130 2.73 -2.15 -17.66
N PRO A 131 3.72 -2.00 -18.55
CA PRO A 131 3.67 -0.97 -19.59
C PRO A 131 2.31 -0.97 -20.31
N GLY A 132 1.80 0.20 -20.70
CA GLY A 132 0.47 0.30 -21.34
C GLY A 132 -0.73 0.47 -20.41
N TYR A 133 -0.59 0.31 -19.08
CA TYR A 133 -1.66 0.63 -18.12
C TYR A 133 -2.09 2.11 -18.15
N ARG A 134 -1.32 2.98 -18.82
CA ARG A 134 -1.66 4.40 -19.02
C ARG A 134 -2.96 4.60 -19.79
N ILE A 135 -3.35 3.68 -20.67
CA ILE A 135 -4.55 3.82 -21.53
C ILE A 135 -5.85 3.98 -20.74
N SER A 136 -5.94 3.39 -19.55
CA SER A 136 -7.12 3.50 -18.67
C SER A 136 -7.09 4.73 -17.77
N LYS A 137 -5.96 5.44 -17.71
CA LYS A 137 -5.74 6.58 -16.81
C LYS A 137 -5.68 7.91 -17.55
N ARG A 138 -5.29 7.91 -18.83
CA ARG A 138 -5.19 9.14 -19.65
C ARG A 138 -6.57 9.75 -19.91
N LYS A 139 -6.60 11.08 -20.11
CA LYS A 139 -7.81 11.84 -20.45
C LYS A 139 -8.24 11.57 -21.90
N GLN A 140 -7.31 11.71 -22.83
CA GLN A 140 -7.57 11.54 -24.26
C GLN A 140 -7.56 10.05 -24.65
N CYS A 141 -8.55 9.62 -25.44
CA CYS A 141 -8.69 8.24 -25.94
C CYS A 141 -8.56 7.19 -24.81
N LYS A 142 -9.28 7.42 -23.71
CA LYS A 142 -9.31 6.51 -22.56
C LYS A 142 -10.00 5.20 -22.95
N THR A 143 -9.33 4.08 -22.73
CA THR A 143 -9.86 2.75 -23.03
C THR A 143 -9.62 1.78 -21.89
N LYS A 144 -10.40 0.71 -21.83
CA LYS A 144 -10.22 -0.37 -20.85
C LYS A 144 -8.94 -1.15 -21.16
N ILE A 145 -8.32 -1.71 -20.14
CA ILE A 145 -7.14 -2.57 -20.29
C ILE A 145 -7.61 -3.92 -20.85
N GLY A 146 -7.00 -4.36 -21.95
CA GLY A 146 -7.29 -5.68 -22.53
C GLY A 146 -6.84 -6.81 -21.61
N MET A 147 -7.59 -7.93 -21.61
CA MET A 147 -7.36 -9.05 -20.68
C MET A 147 -5.93 -9.61 -20.74
N LYS A 148 -5.31 -9.64 -21.94
CA LYS A 148 -3.92 -10.08 -22.13
C LYS A 148 -2.91 -9.22 -21.36
N GLN A 149 -3.22 -7.95 -21.12
CA GLN A 149 -2.35 -7.02 -20.40
C GLN A 149 -2.59 -7.03 -18.90
N VAL A 150 -3.74 -7.53 -18.44
CA VAL A 150 -4.02 -7.73 -17.01
C VAL A 150 -3.06 -8.79 -16.44
N ILE A 151 -2.66 -8.59 -15.18
CA ILE A 151 -1.79 -9.50 -14.44
C ILE A 151 -2.70 -10.50 -13.71
N SER A 152 -2.45 -11.80 -13.89
CA SER A 152 -3.14 -12.84 -13.12
C SER A 152 -2.52 -12.96 -11.74
N LYS A 153 -3.29 -13.49 -10.79
CA LYS A 153 -2.85 -13.77 -9.42
C LYS A 153 -1.54 -14.59 -9.38
N GLU A 154 -1.48 -15.66 -10.18
CA GLU A 154 -0.30 -16.53 -10.32
C GLU A 154 0.95 -15.78 -10.77
N LYS A 155 0.82 -14.89 -11.76
CA LYS A 155 1.96 -14.10 -12.26
C LYS A 155 2.44 -13.07 -11.24
N ALA A 156 1.53 -12.53 -10.42
CA ALA A 156 1.91 -11.65 -9.33
C ALA A 156 2.66 -12.41 -8.23
N MET A 157 2.20 -13.61 -7.86
CA MET A 157 2.88 -14.49 -6.91
C MET A 157 4.28 -14.85 -7.38
N GLN A 158 4.41 -15.30 -8.64
CA GLN A 158 5.69 -15.62 -9.25
C GLN A 158 6.65 -14.41 -9.26
N PHE A 159 6.15 -13.22 -9.63
CA PHE A 159 6.94 -11.99 -9.60
C PHE A 159 7.46 -11.66 -8.20
N MET A 160 6.65 -11.83 -7.16
CA MET A 160 7.06 -11.56 -5.78
C MET A 160 8.10 -12.57 -5.28
N THR A 161 7.98 -13.84 -5.65
CA THR A 161 8.97 -14.86 -5.30
C THR A 161 10.29 -14.63 -6.03
N GLU A 162 10.26 -14.30 -7.32
CA GLU A 162 11.47 -14.08 -8.15
C GLU A 162 12.23 -12.80 -7.79
N GLU A 163 11.53 -11.67 -7.62
CA GLU A 163 12.19 -10.36 -7.45
C GLU A 163 12.42 -9.97 -5.98
N PHE A 164 11.58 -10.47 -5.06
CA PHE A 164 11.62 -10.10 -3.65
C PHE A 164 11.89 -11.29 -2.71
N GLY A 165 12.03 -12.51 -3.22
CA GLY A 165 12.33 -13.69 -2.41
C GLY A 165 11.21 -14.07 -1.44
N VAL A 166 9.97 -13.70 -1.74
CA VAL A 166 8.83 -13.92 -0.85
C VAL A 166 8.42 -15.40 -0.82
N THR A 167 8.28 -15.94 0.38
CA THR A 167 7.67 -17.24 0.66
C THR A 167 6.15 -17.10 0.73
N LEU A 168 5.44 -18.03 0.08
CA LEU A 168 3.99 -17.98 -0.02
C LEU A 168 3.36 -19.03 0.89
N ASP A 169 2.72 -18.57 1.96
CA ASP A 169 1.95 -19.43 2.85
C ASP A 169 0.57 -19.72 2.24
N GLY A 170 0.12 -20.97 2.47
CA GLY A 170 -1.10 -21.58 1.92
C GLY A 170 -2.36 -20.73 2.05
#